data_AF-A0A1Q5S3S6-F1
#
_entry.id   AF-A0A1Q5S3S6-F1
#
_cell.length_a   1.000
_cell.length_b   1.000
_cell.length_c   1.000
_cell.angle_alpha   90.00
_cell.angle_beta   90.00
_cell.angle_gamma   90.00
#
_symmetry.space_group_name_H-M   'P 1'
#
loop_
_entity.id
_entity.type
_entity.pdbx_description
1 polymer ?
#
loop_
_entity_poly.entity_id
_entity_poly.type
_entity_poly.pdbx_seq_one_letter_code
_entity_poly.pdbx_strand_id
1 'polypeptide(L)' 'MEGISWADLDADEQRAIGILGAGLSIELCDPIALLTLKRRGLIVGSHLTAAAHELRRGVVLDKLAVRDCVT' A
#
# COMPACT_ATOMS: atom_id res chain seq x y z
N MET A 1 5.35 10.39 16.06
CA MET A 1 6.11 9.54 15.12
C MET A 1 5.52 9.85 13.76
N GLU A 2 6.26 10.54 12.89
CA GLU A 2 5.79 10.74 11.52
C GLU A 2 5.68 9.37 10.86
N GLY A 3 4.45 8.94 10.61
CA GLY A 3 4.18 7.69 9.90
C GLY A 3 4.46 7.89 8.42
N ILE A 4 4.96 6.84 7.76
CA ILE A 4 5.09 6.80 6.30
C ILE A 4 3.73 7.15 5.69
N SER A 5 3.66 8.18 4.85
CA SER A 5 2.47 8.51 4.08
C SER A 5 2.43 7.70 2.79
N TRP A 6 1.27 7.65 2.13
CA TRP A 6 1.16 7.00 0.83
C TRP A 6 2.04 7.66 -0.25
N ALA A 7 2.24 8.98 -0.15
CA ALA A 7 3.07 9.73 -1.09
C ALA A 7 4.57 9.44 -0.94
N ASP A 8 5.00 8.90 0.20
CA ASP A 8 6.38 8.46 0.45
C ASP A 8 6.68 7.08 -0.16
N LEU A 9 5.67 6.45 -0.77
CA LEU A 9 5.82 5.19 -1.49
C LEU A 9 6.01 5.45 -2.97
N ASP A 10 6.97 4.76 -3.58
CA ASP A 10 7.10 4.75 -5.04
C ASP A 10 5.95 3.97 -5.71
N ALA A 11 5.87 4.05 -7.04
CA ALA A 11 4.77 3.43 -7.78
C ALA A 11 4.71 1.91 -7.62
N ASP A 12 5.86 1.23 -7.48
CA ASP A 12 5.92 -0.22 -7.33
C ASP A 12 5.63 -0.66 -5.90
N GLU A 13 6.04 0.13 -4.90
CA GLU A 13 5.62 -0.03 -3.51
C GLU A 13 4.10 0.14 -3.35
N GLN A 14 3.52 1.19 -3.95
CA GLN A 14 2.07 1.43 -3.95
C GLN A 14 1.31 0.28 -4.63
N ARG A 15 1.80 -0.17 -5.79
CA ARG A 15 1.23 -1.31 -6.53
C ARG A 15 1.27 -2.58 -5.69
N ALA A 16 2.40 -2.88 -5.06
CA ALA A 16 2.55 -4.06 -4.21
C ALA A 16 1.57 -4.04 -3.04
N ILE A 17 1.36 -2.90 -2.37
CA ILE A 17 0.32 -2.79 -1.34
C ILE A 17 -1.09 -3.04 -1.91
N GLY A 18 -1.37 -2.53 -3.12
CA GLY A 18 -2.63 -2.78 -3.82
C GLY A 18 -2.88 -4.26 -4.09
N ILE A 19 -1.89 -4.96 -4.64
CA ILE A 19 -1.93 -6.39 -4.99
C ILE A 19 -2.12 -7.25 -3.73
N LEU A 20 -1.26 -7.09 -2.73
CA LEU A 20 -1.33 -7.87 -1.49
C LEU A 20 -2.62 -7.59 -0.73
N GLY A 21 -3.07 -6.34 -0.71
CA GLY A 21 -4.34 -5.97 -0.10
C GLY A 21 -5.57 -6.54 -0.82
N ALA A 22 -5.45 -6.89 -2.10
CA ALA A 22 -6.47 -7.61 -2.84
C ALA A 22 -6.41 -9.14 -2.63
N GLY A 23 -5.48 -9.63 -1.81
CA GLY A 23 -5.27 -11.06 -1.57
C GLY A 23 -4.57 -11.78 -2.72
N LEU A 24 -3.89 -11.04 -3.61
CA LEU A 24 -3.18 -11.60 -4.76
C LEU A 24 -1.76 -12.04 -4.38
N SER A 25 -1.16 -12.88 -5.23
CA SER A 25 0.16 -13.46 -4.99
C SER A 25 1.28 -12.41 -4.95
N ILE A 26 2.23 -12.62 -4.04
CA ILE A 26 3.46 -11.84 -3.91
C ILE A 26 4.34 -11.90 -5.17
N GLU A 27 4.20 -12.94 -5.99
CA GLU A 27 4.94 -13.12 -7.25
C GLU A 27 4.59 -12.08 -8.32
N LEU A 28 3.48 -11.34 -8.14
CA LEU A 28 3.07 -10.24 -9.02
C LEU A 28 3.73 -8.90 -8.65
N CYS A 29 4.45 -8.85 -7.54
CA CYS A 29 5.07 -7.63 -7.03
C CYS A 29 6.54 -7.56 -7.41
N ASP A 30 7.04 -6.34 -7.61
CA ASP A 30 8.46 -6.10 -7.81
C ASP A 30 9.28 -6.55 -6.57
N PRO A 31 10.35 -7.34 -6.72
CA PRO A 31 11.15 -7.83 -5.59
C PRO A 31 11.81 -6.72 -4.76
N ILE A 32 12.21 -5.60 -5.38
CA ILE A 32 12.81 -4.47 -4.68
C ILE A 32 11.75 -3.73 -3.87
N ALA A 33 10.57 -3.51 -4.43
CA ALA A 33 9.43 -2.95 -3.70
C ALA A 33 9.08 -3.81 -2.47
N LEU A 34 9.01 -5.14 -2.62
CA LEU A 34 8.77 -6.06 -1.49
C LEU A 34 9.84 -5.97 -0.42
N LEU A 35 11.11 -5.91 -0.82
CA LEU A 35 12.22 -5.76 0.13
C LEU A 35 12.10 -4.45 0.92
N THR A 36 11.78 -3.36 0.24
CA THR A 36 11.65 -2.05 0.88
C THR A 36 10.43 -1.99 1.80
N LEU A 37 9.27 -2.51 1.38
CA LEU A 37 8.08 -2.62 2.22
C LEU A 37 8.33 -3.47 3.47
N LYS A 38 9.09 -4.56 3.34
CA LYS A 38 9.48 -5.40 4.48
C LYS A 38 10.38 -4.64 5.45
N ARG A 39 11.38 -3.90 4.94
CA ARG A 39 12.27 -3.04 5.75
C ARG A 39 11.50 -1.93 6.48
N ARG A 40 10.45 -1.39 5.85
CA ARG A 40 9.54 -0.40 6.42
C ARG A 40 8.51 -0.99 7.40
N GLY A 41 8.47 -2.32 7.56
CA GLY A 41 7.48 -2.98 8.44
C GLY A 41 6.04 -2.94 7.90
N LEU A 42 5.87 -2.73 6.59
CA LEU A 42 4.56 -2.65 5.94
C LEU A 42 4.05 -4.03 5.47
N ILE A 43 4.94 -5.02 5.37
CA ILE A 43 4.57 -6.41 5.06
C ILE A 43 5.27 -7.41 5.97
N VAL A 44 4.62 -8.56 6.18
CA VAL A 44 5.19 -9.77 6.79
C VAL A 44 4.88 -10.96 5.88
N GLY A 45 5.92 -11.50 5.24
CA GLY A 45 5.74 -12.50 4.19
C GLY A 45 4.92 -11.92 3.03
N SER A 46 3.81 -12.58 2.68
CA SER A 46 2.85 -12.14 1.65
C SER A 46 1.69 -11.31 2.19
N HIS A 47 1.72 -10.86 3.44
CA HIS A 47 0.60 -10.16 4.07
C HIS A 47 0.96 -8.71 4.41
N LEU A 48 -0.02 -7.81 4.27
CA LEU A 48 0.07 -6.45 4.76
C LEU A 48 0.00 -6.43 6.29
N THR A 49 0.77 -5.54 6.92
CA THR A 49 0.57 -5.22 8.34
C THR A 49 -0.65 -4.32 8.53
N ALA A 50 -1.10 -4.17 9.78
CA ALA A 50 -2.21 -3.26 10.10
C ALA A 50 -1.94 -1.81 9.62
N ALA A 51 -0.70 -1.33 9.76
CA ALA A 51 -0.29 -0.01 9.29
C ALA A 51 -0.45 0.13 7.77
N ALA A 52 -0.05 -0.89 7.01
CA ALA A 52 -0.18 -0.88 5.55
C ALA A 52 -1.64 -1.00 5.08
N HIS A 53 -2.48 -1.72 5.85
CA HIS A 53 -3.92 -1.74 5.63
C HIS A 53 -4.57 -0.36 5.81
N GLU A 54 -4.24 0.35 6.87
CA GLU A 54 -4.75 1.71 7.09
C GLU A 54 -4.24 2.69 6.03
N LEU A 55 -2.97 2.59 5.63
CA LEU A 55 -2.42 3.37 4.51
C LEU A 55 -3.21 3.18 3.22
N ARG A 56 -3.45 1.92 2.84
CA ARG A 56 -4.25 1.59 1.65
C ARG A 56 -5.69 2.12 1.78
N ARG A 57 -6.30 1.95 2.95
CA ARG A 57 -7.68 2.38 3.20
C ARG A 57 -7.83 3.90 3.09
N GLY A 58 -6.89 4.67 3.64
CA GLY A 58 -6.90 6.13 3.56
C GLY A 58 -6.94 6.62 2.11
N VAL A 59 -6.15 6.01 1.23
CA VAL A 59 -6.07 6.38 -0.19
C VAL A 59 -7.32 5.99 -0.97
N VAL A 60 -7.89 4.83 -0.67
CA VAL A 60 -9.17 4.42 -1.29
C VAL A 60 -10.27 5.40 -0.90
N LEU A 61 -10.35 5.79 0.37
CA LEU A 61 -11.35 6.75 0.84
C LEU A 61 -11.13 8.15 0.24
N ASP A 62 -9.89 8.62 0.17
CA ASP A 62 -9.55 9.91 -0.43
C ASP A 62 -9.93 9.95 -1.92
N LYS A 63 -9.59 8.90 -2.69
CA LYS A 63 -9.99 8.79 -4.10
C LYS A 63 -11.50 8.74 -4.30
N LEU A 64 -12.24 8.13 -3.37
CA LEU A 64 -13.70 8.11 -3.41
C LEU A 64 -14.27 9.50 -3.10
N ALA A 65 -13.74 10.19 -2.10
CA ALA A 65 -14.16 11.56 -1.77
C ALA A 65 -13.91 12.53 -2.94
N VAL A 66 -12.75 12.44 -3.60
CA VAL A 66 -12.45 13.22 -4.81
C VAL A 66 -13.45 12.92 -5.92
N ARG A 67 -13.90 11.67 -6.07
CA ARG A 67 -14.89 11.29 -7.08
C ARG A 67 -16.28 11.87 -6.80
N ASP A 68 -16.70 11.88 -5.53
CA ASP A 68 -18.03 12.37 -5.14
C ASP A 68 -18.11 13.91 -5.17
N CYS A 69 -16.99 14.62 -4.98
CA CYS A 69 -16.91 16.09 -5.11
C CYS A 69 -17.01 16.62 -6.56
N VAL A 70 -16.94 15.75 -7.57
CA VAL A 70 -17.01 16.11 -9.01
C VAL A 70 -18.43 15.90 -9.58
N THR A 71 -19.39 15.53 -8.74
CA THR A 71 -20.82 15.37 -9.08
C THR A 71 -21.67 16.49 -8.50
#